data_AF-A0A3P6GR84-F1
#
_entry.id   AF-A0A3P6GR84-F1
#
_cell.length_a   1.000
_cell.length_b   1.000
_cell.length_c   1.000
_cell.angle_alpha   90.00
_cell.angle_beta   90.00
_cell.angle_gamma   90.00
#
_symmetry.space_group_name_H-M   'P 1'
#
loop_
_entity.id
_entity.type
_entity.pdbx_description
1 polymer ?
#
loop_
_entity_poly.entity_id
_entity_poly.type
_entity_poly.pdbx_seq_one_letter_code
_entity_poly.pdbx_strand_id
1 'polypeptide(L)'
;MTPETSNEADQEPYKQELLEQHRTLLERRRKAANMNIQLQTRLAEYFRRKRADAVDAAHSNVDSLASSVVDTGADYNARFSKYITTLSEMQDRFMNQKKLILQEISNLKRLCDEKSDEAERTFAGMADFIENQGKEAISYKSGRPLPIEYYKAQREMLLKKNSAVTKVRLENIKLQRQVEKINAAFKSHDLSEGLHLIDFEQMKIENQTYNEKIEERNEETGKLRRKITNTVQMMTHTNEKLQACQAENFLLRDQLNLWTRKLNDSRDTLTKLKQSRDALKNNYALLQRTSGLMSHLEMLRGYEETVDEVETKKREIASMKQQAHSFLAKAKFYEDKVCGTKRKLETTKARNIFP
;
A
#
# COMPACT_ATOMS: atom_id res chain seq x y z
N MET A 1 -9.41 78.44 58.97
CA MET A 1 -8.33 77.66 58.32
C MET A 1 -8.87 76.26 58.09
N THR A 2 -8.54 75.69 56.94
CA THR A 2 -9.05 74.44 56.36
C THR A 2 -9.01 73.21 57.28
N PRO A 3 -10.16 72.60 57.61
CA PRO A 3 -10.27 71.15 57.77
C PRO A 3 -10.44 70.49 56.40
N GLU A 4 -9.92 69.26 56.21
CA GLU A 4 -10.41 68.16 55.31
C GLU A 4 -9.29 67.21 54.80
N THR A 5 -8.04 67.65 54.69
CA THR A 5 -6.99 66.92 53.94
C THR A 5 -6.43 65.63 54.56
N SER A 6 -6.92 65.20 55.73
CA SER A 6 -6.37 64.02 56.43
C SER A 6 -7.14 62.71 56.21
N ASN A 7 -8.28 62.72 55.51
CA ASN A 7 -9.08 61.52 55.27
C ASN A 7 -8.93 60.96 53.83
N GLU A 8 -8.32 61.73 52.92
CA GLU A 8 -8.07 61.29 51.54
C GLU A 8 -6.82 60.39 51.42
N ALA A 9 -5.79 60.66 52.23
CA ALA A 9 -4.49 59.97 52.14
C ALA A 9 -4.57 58.46 52.43
N ASP A 10 -5.41 58.04 53.39
CA ASP A 10 -5.60 56.63 53.74
C ASP A 10 -6.61 55.91 52.81
N GLN A 11 -7.42 56.66 52.06
CA GLN A 11 -8.37 56.10 51.09
C GLN A 11 -7.71 55.77 49.74
N GLU A 12 -6.69 56.51 49.33
CA GLU A 12 -5.94 56.25 48.09
C GLU A 12 -5.28 54.86 48.00
N PRO A 13 -4.57 54.30 49.03
CA PRO A 13 -4.00 52.96 48.92
C PRO A 13 -5.09 51.87 48.81
N TYR A 14 -6.19 51.99 49.56
CA TYR A 14 -7.31 51.04 49.48
C TYR A 14 -8.02 51.09 48.11
N LYS A 15 -8.18 52.30 47.57
CA LYS A 15 -8.70 52.55 46.21
C LYS A 15 -7.76 52.00 45.13
N GLN A 16 -6.45 52.07 45.31
CA GLN A 16 -5.46 51.46 44.41
C GLN A 16 -5.54 49.93 44.46
N GLU A 17 -5.58 49.32 45.64
CA GLU A 17 -5.74 47.86 45.80
C GLU A 17 -7.03 47.37 45.13
N LEU A 18 -8.15 48.07 45.35
CA LEU A 18 -9.44 47.73 44.73
C LEU A 18 -9.42 47.87 43.20
N LEU A 19 -8.68 48.85 42.66
CA LEU A 19 -8.46 49.01 41.21
C LEU A 19 -7.59 47.89 40.64
N GLU A 20 -6.59 47.39 41.36
CA GLU A 20 -5.78 46.24 40.95
C GLU A 20 -6.58 44.93 41.00
N GLN A 21 -7.38 44.72 42.05
CA GLN A 21 -8.33 43.61 42.11
C GLN A 21 -9.34 43.68 40.94
N HIS A 22 -9.85 44.87 40.60
CA HIS A 22 -10.73 45.02 39.45
C HIS A 22 -10.02 44.73 38.11
N ARG A 23 -8.78 45.19 37.93
CA ARG A 23 -7.95 44.89 36.73
C ARG A 23 -7.70 43.39 36.58
N THR A 24 -7.28 42.70 37.64
CA THR A 24 -7.00 41.25 37.60
C THR A 24 -8.28 40.44 37.31
N LEU A 25 -9.44 40.84 37.85
CA LEU A 25 -10.73 40.25 37.50
C LEU A 25 -11.13 40.49 36.03
N LEU A 26 -10.88 41.69 35.50
CA LEU A 26 -11.11 42.00 34.08
C LEU A 26 -10.19 41.19 33.16
N GLU A 27 -8.93 41.00 33.52
CA GLU A 27 -8.03 40.10 32.80
C GLU A 27 -8.50 38.64 32.84
N ARG A 28 -8.91 38.15 34.00
CA ARG A 28 -9.44 36.79 34.15
C ARG A 28 -10.69 36.60 33.28
N ARG A 29 -11.58 37.60 33.23
CA ARG A 29 -12.75 37.63 32.34
C ARG A 29 -12.34 37.64 30.86
N ARG A 30 -11.34 38.44 30.46
CA ARG A 30 -10.81 38.46 29.08
C ARG A 30 -10.17 37.13 28.69
N LYS A 31 -9.36 36.53 29.56
CA LYS A 31 -8.74 35.20 29.36
C LYS A 31 -9.81 34.11 29.19
N ALA A 32 -10.85 34.12 30.03
CA ALA A 32 -11.99 33.20 29.90
C ALA A 32 -12.80 33.42 28.62
N ALA A 33 -13.04 34.67 28.22
CA ALA A 33 -13.75 35.00 26.98
C ALA A 33 -12.96 34.55 25.74
N ASN A 34 -11.64 34.80 25.70
CA ASN A 34 -10.77 34.35 24.62
C ASN A 34 -10.73 32.81 24.52
N MET A 35 -10.66 32.11 25.66
CA MET A 35 -10.72 30.63 25.68
C MET A 35 -12.08 30.12 25.18
N ASN A 36 -13.19 30.77 25.55
CA ASN A 36 -14.52 30.42 25.07
C ASN A 36 -14.63 30.61 23.55
N ILE A 37 -14.14 31.73 23.01
CA ILE A 37 -14.07 31.99 21.56
C ILE A 37 -13.23 30.91 20.86
N GLN A 38 -12.04 30.55 21.38
CA GLN A 38 -11.22 29.48 20.81
C GLN A 38 -11.92 28.12 20.80
N LEU A 39 -12.62 27.77 21.88
CA LEU A 39 -13.41 26.53 21.97
C LEU A 39 -14.59 26.54 20.99
N GLN A 40 -15.31 27.66 20.87
CA GLN A 40 -16.38 27.83 19.88
C GLN A 40 -15.86 27.72 18.44
N THR A 41 -14.71 28.31 18.12
CA THR A 41 -14.06 28.18 16.80
C THR A 41 -13.69 26.72 16.52
N ARG A 42 -13.06 26.01 17.47
CA ARG A 42 -12.75 24.57 17.33
C ARG A 42 -13.99 23.70 17.17
N LEU A 43 -15.07 23.99 17.91
CA LEU A 43 -16.36 23.32 17.74
C LEU A 43 -16.96 23.58 16.35
N ALA A 44 -16.93 24.83 15.87
CA ALA A 44 -17.40 25.18 14.54
C ALA A 44 -16.59 24.49 13.43
N GLU A 45 -15.26 24.39 13.57
CA GLU A 45 -14.39 23.62 12.68
C GLU A 45 -14.70 22.12 12.72
N TYR A 46 -14.87 21.55 13.91
CA TYR A 46 -15.25 20.14 14.08
C TYR A 46 -16.60 19.83 13.41
N PHE A 47 -17.62 20.68 13.59
CA PHE A 47 -18.91 20.54 12.93
C PHE A 47 -18.91 20.91 11.44
N ARG A 48 -17.87 21.62 10.94
CA ARG A 48 -17.64 21.77 9.49
C ARG A 48 -16.99 20.52 8.91
N ARG A 49 -15.93 19.99 9.54
CA ARG A 49 -15.28 18.72 9.14
C ARG A 49 -16.26 17.57 9.15
N LYS A 50 -16.95 17.33 10.27
CA LYS A 50 -17.99 16.28 10.38
C LYS A 50 -19.13 16.43 9.35
N ARG A 51 -19.42 17.64 8.87
CA ARG A 51 -20.34 17.85 7.74
C ARG A 51 -19.72 17.53 6.39
N ALA A 52 -18.45 17.89 6.15
CA ALA A 52 -17.72 17.49 4.95
C ALA A 52 -17.59 15.96 4.89
N ASP A 53 -17.12 15.31 5.99
CA ASP A 53 -17.01 13.85 6.10
C ASP A 53 -18.36 13.14 5.85
N ALA A 54 -19.47 13.74 6.29
CA ALA A 54 -20.82 13.23 6.04
C ALA A 54 -21.32 13.48 4.60
N VAL A 55 -20.85 14.53 3.93
CA VAL A 55 -21.15 14.80 2.50
C VAL A 55 -20.32 13.91 1.59
N ASP A 56 -19.05 13.68 1.91
CA ASP A 56 -18.19 12.71 1.22
C ASP A 56 -18.74 11.29 1.35
N ALA A 57 -19.29 10.92 2.53
CA ALA A 57 -20.04 9.68 2.70
C ALA A 57 -21.39 9.68 1.93
N ALA A 58 -22.06 10.83 1.78
CA ALA A 58 -23.33 10.94 1.06
C ALA A 58 -23.20 10.91 -0.47
N HIS A 59 -22.03 11.22 -1.03
CA HIS A 59 -21.76 11.07 -2.47
C HIS A 59 -21.83 9.60 -2.96
N SER A 60 -21.91 8.63 -2.05
CA SER A 60 -22.16 7.22 -2.36
C SER A 60 -23.64 6.80 -2.39
N ASN A 61 -24.59 7.65 -1.96
CA ASN A 61 -26.01 7.28 -1.92
C ASN A 61 -26.94 8.50 -1.95
N VAL A 62 -27.22 9.00 -3.16
CA VAL A 62 -28.02 10.21 -3.42
C VAL A 62 -29.49 9.83 -3.65
N ASP A 63 -30.37 10.03 -2.65
CA ASP A 63 -31.76 10.55 -2.81
C ASP A 63 -32.70 10.44 -1.59
N SER A 64 -32.32 9.78 -0.47
CA SER A 64 -33.28 9.47 0.62
C SER A 64 -32.99 10.05 2.02
N LEU A 65 -32.18 11.10 2.18
CA LEU A 65 -31.78 11.58 3.52
C LEU A 65 -31.91 13.09 3.82
N ALA A 66 -32.43 13.92 2.90
CA ALA A 66 -32.62 15.34 3.16
C ALA A 66 -33.55 15.63 4.37
N SER A 67 -34.51 14.74 4.65
CA SER A 67 -35.47 14.88 5.76
C SER A 67 -34.93 14.43 7.14
N SER A 68 -33.93 13.54 7.18
CA SER A 68 -33.44 12.92 8.44
C SER A 68 -32.38 13.75 9.17
N VAL A 69 -31.70 14.69 8.48
CA VAL A 69 -30.66 15.54 9.07
C VAL A 69 -31.24 16.59 10.03
N VAL A 70 -32.48 17.04 9.81
CA VAL A 70 -33.18 17.95 10.73
C VAL A 70 -33.71 17.18 11.94
N ASP A 71 -34.26 15.98 11.70
CA ASP A 71 -34.80 15.09 12.73
C ASP A 71 -33.72 14.62 13.72
N THR A 72 -32.55 14.21 13.24
CA THR A 72 -31.39 13.88 14.10
C THR A 72 -30.93 15.08 14.95
N GLY A 73 -30.93 16.30 14.42
CA GLY A 73 -30.61 17.50 15.20
C GLY A 73 -31.63 17.79 16.32
N ALA A 74 -32.92 17.58 16.05
CA ALA A 74 -33.97 17.70 17.05
C ALA A 74 -33.88 16.60 18.12
N ASP A 75 -33.65 15.35 17.72
CA ASP A 75 -33.47 14.21 18.61
C ASP A 75 -32.22 14.36 19.50
N TYR A 76 -31.09 14.83 18.97
CA TYR A 76 -29.91 15.16 19.80
C TYR A 76 -30.21 16.24 20.85
N ASN A 77 -30.92 17.31 20.49
CA ASN A 77 -31.30 18.36 21.43
C ASN A 77 -32.34 17.87 22.46
N ALA A 78 -33.28 17.01 22.07
CA ALA A 78 -34.26 16.39 22.96
C ALA A 78 -33.58 15.43 23.95
N ARG A 79 -32.66 14.58 23.47
CA ARG A 79 -31.83 13.70 24.32
C ARG A 79 -30.94 14.50 25.27
N PHE A 80 -30.27 15.55 24.79
CA PHE A 80 -29.45 16.42 25.64
C PHE A 80 -30.30 17.11 26.71
N SER A 81 -31.45 17.66 26.33
CA SER A 81 -32.41 18.24 27.29
C SER A 81 -32.86 17.21 28.33
N LYS A 82 -33.19 15.98 27.91
CA LYS A 82 -33.55 14.87 28.81
C LYS A 82 -32.40 14.54 29.77
N TYR A 83 -31.15 14.47 29.30
CA TYR A 83 -29.98 14.27 30.16
C TYR A 83 -29.83 15.41 31.19
N ILE A 84 -29.96 16.67 30.76
CA ILE A 84 -29.89 17.83 31.67
C ILE A 84 -31.01 17.78 32.72
N THR A 85 -32.25 17.46 32.34
CA THR A 85 -33.36 17.29 33.30
C THR A 85 -33.06 16.16 34.28
N THR A 86 -32.61 14.98 33.82
CA THR A 86 -32.27 13.88 34.72
C THR A 86 -31.09 14.22 35.66
N LEU A 87 -30.12 15.00 35.20
CA LEU A 87 -29.02 15.49 36.05
C LEU A 87 -29.51 16.48 37.09
N SER A 88 -30.41 17.40 36.73
CA SER A 88 -31.04 18.32 37.68
C SER A 88 -31.84 17.56 38.74
N GLU A 89 -32.69 16.61 38.33
CA GLU A 89 -33.45 15.78 39.26
C GLU A 89 -32.54 14.98 40.21
N MET A 90 -31.44 14.42 39.70
CA MET A 90 -30.47 13.70 40.52
C MET A 90 -29.73 14.63 41.49
N GLN A 91 -29.40 15.84 41.06
CA GLN A 91 -28.81 16.88 41.92
C GLN A 91 -29.79 17.31 43.02
N ASP A 92 -31.06 17.53 42.69
CA ASP A 92 -32.10 17.91 43.66
C ASP A 92 -32.37 16.79 44.66
N ARG A 93 -32.46 15.53 44.20
CA ARG A 93 -32.57 14.34 45.08
C ARG A 93 -31.37 14.25 46.03
N PHE A 94 -30.14 14.43 45.53
CA PHE A 94 -28.93 14.42 46.35
C PHE A 94 -28.91 15.57 47.38
N MET A 95 -29.29 16.78 46.98
CA MET A 95 -29.33 17.95 47.87
C MET A 95 -30.40 17.81 48.96
N ASN A 96 -31.57 17.24 48.61
CA ASN A 96 -32.63 16.91 49.58
C ASN A 96 -32.20 15.82 50.56
N GLN A 97 -31.60 14.72 50.08
CA GLN A 97 -31.04 13.68 50.94
C GLN A 97 -29.96 14.23 51.87
N LYS A 98 -29.02 15.03 51.35
CA LYS A 98 -28.00 15.71 52.14
C LYS A 98 -28.60 16.61 53.22
N LYS A 99 -29.65 17.37 52.91
CA LYS A 99 -30.37 18.21 53.88
C LYS A 99 -30.99 17.38 55.00
N LEU A 100 -31.69 16.30 54.67
CA LEU A 100 -32.31 15.39 55.64
C LEU A 100 -31.26 14.73 56.55
N ILE A 101 -30.17 14.22 55.98
CA ILE A 101 -29.05 13.61 56.74
C ILE A 101 -28.41 14.67 57.67
N LEU A 102 -28.20 15.90 57.21
CA LEU A 102 -27.64 16.96 58.05
C LEU A 102 -28.59 17.38 59.19
N GLN A 103 -29.90 17.43 58.94
CA GLN A 103 -30.90 17.65 59.99
C GLN A 103 -30.88 16.52 61.02
N GLU A 104 -30.81 15.27 60.57
CA GLU A 104 -30.78 14.12 61.47
C GLU A 104 -29.47 14.04 62.28
N ILE A 105 -28.32 14.35 61.68
CA ILE A 105 -27.06 14.52 62.41
C ILE A 105 -27.18 15.62 63.48
N SER A 106 -27.89 16.72 63.18
CA SER A 106 -28.11 17.80 64.15
C SER A 106 -29.01 17.35 65.31
N ASN A 107 -30.09 16.62 65.01
CA ASN A 107 -31.00 16.03 66.01
C ASN A 107 -30.26 15.05 66.92
N LEU A 108 -29.48 14.13 66.33
CA LEU A 108 -28.70 13.14 67.07
C LEU A 108 -27.62 13.78 67.93
N LYS A 109 -26.95 14.84 67.45
CA LYS A 109 -26.01 15.62 68.28
C LYS A 109 -26.69 16.24 69.48
N ARG A 110 -27.79 16.99 69.28
CA ARG A 110 -28.57 17.58 70.38
C ARG A 110 -29.01 16.52 71.40
N LEU A 111 -29.50 15.36 70.92
CA LEU A 111 -29.89 14.26 71.79
C LEU A 111 -28.69 13.65 72.56
N CYS A 112 -27.52 13.53 71.93
CA CYS A 112 -26.30 13.12 72.62
C CYS A 112 -25.88 14.12 73.70
N ASP A 113 -25.93 15.42 73.41
CA ASP A 113 -25.58 16.47 74.36
C ASP A 113 -26.56 16.47 75.55
N GLU A 114 -27.87 16.42 75.29
CA GLU A 114 -28.93 16.28 76.31
C GLU A 114 -28.73 15.05 77.20
N LYS A 115 -28.38 13.89 76.62
CA LYS A 115 -28.12 12.66 77.39
C LYS A 115 -26.79 12.68 78.13
N SER A 116 -25.79 13.42 77.63
CA SER A 116 -24.54 13.66 78.37
C SER A 116 -24.79 14.52 79.60
N ASP A 117 -25.52 15.62 79.43
CA ASP A 117 -25.96 16.52 80.50
C ASP A 117 -26.78 15.78 81.58
N GLU A 118 -27.75 14.95 81.18
CA GLU A 118 -28.51 14.12 82.12
C GLU A 118 -27.60 13.15 82.91
N ALA A 119 -26.63 12.51 82.24
CA ALA A 119 -25.69 11.59 82.87
C ALA A 119 -24.73 12.31 83.84
N GLU A 120 -24.25 13.51 83.48
CA GLU A 120 -23.39 14.32 84.35
C GLU A 120 -24.15 14.84 85.57
N ARG A 121 -25.38 15.33 85.40
CA ARG A 121 -26.24 15.81 86.51
C ARG A 121 -26.60 14.68 87.47
N THR A 122 -26.98 13.51 86.96
CA THR A 122 -27.30 12.35 87.80
C THR A 122 -26.07 11.80 88.52
N PHE A 123 -24.90 11.78 87.88
CA PHE A 123 -23.65 11.37 88.51
C PHE A 123 -23.16 12.39 89.56
N ALA A 124 -23.30 13.70 89.30
CA ALA A 124 -23.01 14.75 90.27
C ALA A 124 -23.91 14.63 91.51
N GLY A 125 -25.22 14.47 91.30
CA GLY A 125 -26.18 14.22 92.39
C GLY A 125 -25.87 12.97 93.21
N MET A 126 -25.43 11.88 92.55
CA MET A 126 -24.95 10.67 93.25
C MET A 126 -23.68 10.95 94.07
N ALA A 127 -22.73 11.70 93.54
CA ALA A 127 -21.49 12.05 94.25
C ALA A 127 -21.76 12.96 95.47
N ASP A 128 -22.64 13.95 95.33
CA ASP A 128 -23.06 14.84 96.43
C ASP A 128 -23.88 14.08 97.48
N PHE A 129 -24.75 13.15 97.08
CA PHE A 129 -25.47 12.27 98.00
C PHE A 129 -24.53 11.39 98.82
N ILE A 130 -23.52 10.79 98.19
CA ILE A 130 -22.49 9.99 98.88
C ILE A 130 -21.67 10.86 99.85
N GLU A 131 -21.35 12.11 99.48
CA GLU A 131 -20.65 13.02 100.39
C GLU A 131 -21.51 13.41 101.60
N ASN A 132 -22.80 13.69 101.39
CA ASN A 132 -23.72 14.09 102.46
C ASN A 132 -24.03 12.94 103.43
N GLN A 133 -24.35 11.75 102.92
CA GLN A 133 -24.47 10.53 103.73
C GLN A 133 -23.15 10.18 104.43
N GLY A 134 -22.01 10.49 103.80
CA GLY A 134 -20.68 10.37 104.40
C GLY A 134 -20.53 11.24 105.65
N LYS A 135 -20.91 12.52 105.60
CA LYS A 135 -20.82 13.46 106.74
C LYS A 135 -21.63 12.99 107.97
N GLU A 136 -22.72 12.27 107.75
CA GLU A 136 -23.58 11.72 108.82
C GLU A 136 -23.08 10.37 109.35
N ALA A 137 -22.13 9.72 108.68
CA ALA A 137 -21.69 8.37 109.03
C ALA A 137 -20.68 8.32 110.19
N ILE A 138 -20.89 7.33 111.06
CA ILE A 138 -20.14 7.13 112.32
C ILE A 138 -19.16 5.95 112.15
N SER A 139 -17.96 6.08 112.71
CA SER A 139 -16.94 5.01 112.71
C SER A 139 -17.36 3.82 113.57
N TYR A 140 -17.56 2.67 112.94
CA TYR A 140 -17.89 1.39 113.60
C TYR A 140 -16.91 0.99 114.72
N LYS A 141 -15.65 1.44 114.66
CA LYS A 141 -14.60 1.09 115.64
C LYS A 141 -14.46 2.08 116.80
N SER A 142 -14.95 3.32 116.67
CA SER A 142 -14.72 4.37 117.68
C SER A 142 -15.99 5.12 118.12
N GLY A 143 -17.13 4.90 117.47
CA GLY A 143 -18.39 5.58 117.77
C GLY A 143 -18.37 7.09 117.48
N ARG A 144 -17.33 7.60 116.82
CA ARG A 144 -17.16 9.02 116.48
C ARG A 144 -17.40 9.26 114.98
N PRO A 145 -17.92 10.43 114.58
CA PRO A 145 -17.99 10.81 113.17
C PRO A 145 -16.58 10.82 112.55
N LEU A 146 -16.46 10.41 111.29
CA LEU A 146 -15.18 10.44 110.58
C LEU A 146 -14.84 11.86 110.09
N PRO A 147 -13.55 12.20 109.89
CA PRO A 147 -13.13 13.50 109.37
C PRO A 147 -13.72 13.80 107.99
N ILE A 148 -14.12 15.05 107.76
CA ILE A 148 -14.74 15.51 106.50
C ILE A 148 -13.76 15.34 105.32
N GLU A 149 -12.47 15.51 105.58
CA GLU A 149 -11.36 15.33 104.63
C GLU A 149 -11.33 13.91 104.05
N TYR A 150 -11.69 12.90 104.85
CA TYR A 150 -11.73 11.50 104.40
C TYR A 150 -12.78 11.31 103.30
N TYR A 151 -13.98 11.88 103.46
CA TYR A 151 -15.05 11.79 102.46
C TYR A 151 -14.73 12.59 101.20
N LYS A 152 -14.10 13.76 101.32
CA LYS A 152 -13.61 14.53 100.17
C LYS A 152 -12.57 13.75 99.37
N ALA A 153 -11.63 13.07 100.03
CA ALA A 153 -10.65 12.20 99.37
C ALA A 153 -11.31 10.99 98.68
N GLN A 154 -12.34 10.37 99.29
CA GLN A 154 -13.11 9.30 98.65
C GLN A 154 -13.90 9.82 97.43
N ARG A 155 -14.52 11.01 97.50
CA ARG A 155 -15.17 11.67 96.36
C ARG A 155 -14.20 11.87 95.22
N GLU A 156 -13.04 12.47 95.47
CA GLU A 156 -12.02 12.70 94.43
C GLU A 156 -11.54 11.37 93.80
N MET A 157 -11.32 10.34 94.62
CA MET A 157 -10.96 9.00 94.17
C MET A 157 -12.05 8.35 93.30
N LEU A 158 -13.34 8.54 93.65
CA LEU A 158 -14.48 8.08 92.85
C LEU A 158 -14.57 8.81 91.51
N LEU A 159 -14.44 10.15 91.49
CA LEU A 159 -14.42 10.94 90.26
C LEU A 159 -13.27 10.50 89.33
N LYS A 160 -12.06 10.33 89.88
CA LYS A 160 -10.87 9.88 89.14
C LYS A 160 -11.04 8.47 88.57
N LYS A 161 -11.60 7.53 89.34
CA LYS A 161 -11.94 6.18 88.85
C LYS A 161 -13.02 6.21 87.78
N ASN A 162 -14.08 7.00 87.94
CA ASN A 162 -15.14 7.11 86.95
C ASN A 162 -14.60 7.66 85.62
N SER A 163 -13.77 8.71 85.66
CA SER A 163 -13.08 9.24 84.47
C SER A 163 -12.25 8.17 83.73
N ALA A 164 -11.52 7.33 84.48
CA ALA A 164 -10.77 6.21 83.89
C ALA A 164 -11.67 5.15 83.26
N VAL A 165 -12.76 4.74 83.94
CA VAL A 165 -13.73 3.76 83.42
C VAL A 165 -14.43 4.28 82.16
N THR A 166 -14.85 5.54 82.15
CA THR A 166 -15.50 6.17 80.98
C THR A 166 -14.57 6.20 79.76
N LYS A 167 -13.27 6.47 79.95
CA LYS A 167 -12.27 6.40 78.86
C LYS A 167 -12.15 5.00 78.28
N VAL A 168 -11.96 3.99 79.12
CA VAL A 168 -11.85 2.58 78.68
C VAL A 168 -13.13 2.08 78.03
N ARG A 169 -14.31 2.47 78.55
CA ARG A 169 -15.60 2.11 77.96
C ARG A 169 -15.80 2.73 76.57
N LEU A 170 -15.39 3.99 76.39
CA LEU A 170 -15.44 4.69 75.10
C LEU A 170 -14.47 4.07 74.08
N GLU A 171 -13.29 3.63 74.53
CA GLU A 171 -12.34 2.88 73.70
C GLU A 171 -12.87 1.49 73.30
N ASN A 172 -13.48 0.76 74.24
CA ASN A 172 -14.12 -0.52 73.95
C ASN A 172 -15.23 -0.39 72.90
N ILE A 173 -16.11 0.62 73.02
CA ILE A 173 -17.17 0.90 72.03
C ILE A 173 -16.57 1.28 70.65
N LYS A 174 -15.45 2.03 70.61
CA LYS A 174 -14.74 2.32 69.35
C LYS A 174 -14.23 1.03 68.69
N LEU A 175 -13.59 0.14 69.46
CA LEU A 175 -13.07 -1.13 68.97
C LEU A 175 -14.19 -2.05 68.48
N GLN A 176 -15.31 -2.15 69.22
CA GLN A 176 -16.49 -2.90 68.78
C GLN A 176 -17.01 -2.41 67.43
N ARG A 177 -17.22 -1.09 67.27
CA ARG A 177 -17.64 -0.49 65.99
C ARG A 177 -16.62 -0.68 64.86
N GLN A 178 -15.33 -0.72 65.17
CA GLN A 178 -14.29 -1.01 64.18
C GLN A 178 -14.35 -2.47 63.72
N VAL A 179 -14.55 -3.42 64.63
CA VAL A 179 -14.77 -4.83 64.31
C VAL A 179 -16.05 -5.03 63.49
N GLU A 180 -17.15 -4.38 63.87
CA GLU A 180 -18.41 -4.38 63.10
C GLU A 180 -18.20 -3.85 61.67
N LYS A 181 -17.47 -2.72 61.52
CA LYS A 181 -17.16 -2.13 60.21
C LYS A 181 -16.31 -3.07 59.34
N ILE A 182 -15.28 -3.71 59.92
CA ILE A 182 -14.44 -4.67 59.21
C ILE A 182 -15.26 -5.89 58.79
N ASN A 183 -16.08 -6.44 59.70
CA ASN A 183 -16.95 -7.59 59.40
C ASN A 183 -18.01 -7.26 58.34
N ALA A 184 -18.56 -6.03 58.32
CA ALA A 184 -19.49 -5.58 57.28
C ALA A 184 -18.80 -5.47 55.91
N ALA A 185 -17.59 -4.92 55.87
CA ALA A 185 -16.78 -4.86 54.64
C ALA A 185 -16.41 -6.27 54.14
N PHE A 186 -16.00 -7.17 55.03
CA PHE A 186 -15.69 -8.56 54.70
C PHE A 186 -16.90 -9.30 54.10
N LYS A 187 -18.07 -9.21 54.75
CA LYS A 187 -19.32 -9.78 54.21
C LYS A 187 -19.70 -9.20 52.84
N SER A 188 -19.42 -7.93 52.57
CA SER A 188 -19.66 -7.36 51.23
C SER A 188 -18.70 -7.91 50.15
N HIS A 189 -17.52 -8.40 50.54
CA HIS A 189 -16.62 -9.12 49.65
C HIS A 189 -17.02 -10.59 49.46
N ASP A 190 -17.45 -11.30 50.51
CA ASP A 190 -17.92 -12.69 50.41
C ASP A 190 -19.07 -12.85 49.40
N LEU A 191 -20.05 -11.93 49.41
CA LEU A 191 -21.14 -11.95 48.42
C LEU A 191 -20.68 -11.62 46.99
N SER A 192 -19.50 -11.01 46.82
CA SER A 192 -18.89 -10.70 45.52
C SER A 192 -18.03 -11.86 44.99
N GLU A 193 -17.58 -12.79 45.86
CA GLU A 193 -16.71 -13.91 45.48
C GLU A 193 -17.36 -14.84 44.44
N GLY A 194 -18.68 -15.07 44.54
CA GLY A 194 -19.44 -15.84 43.56
C GLY A 194 -19.50 -15.19 42.17
N LEU A 195 -19.50 -13.84 42.09
CA LEU A 195 -19.43 -13.11 40.83
C LEU A 195 -17.99 -13.16 40.27
N HIS A 196 -16.99 -12.92 41.12
CA HIS A 196 -15.59 -12.98 40.73
C HIS A 196 -15.16 -14.36 40.22
N LEU A 197 -15.74 -15.44 40.74
CA LEU A 197 -15.49 -16.80 40.25
C LEU A 197 -16.06 -17.01 38.83
N ILE A 198 -17.24 -16.45 38.54
CA ILE A 198 -17.84 -16.47 37.20
C ILE A 198 -17.00 -15.64 36.22
N ASP A 199 -16.60 -14.42 36.61
CA ASP A 199 -15.73 -13.56 35.82
C ASP A 199 -14.37 -14.22 35.53
N PHE A 200 -13.81 -14.94 36.51
CA PHE A 200 -12.54 -15.65 36.37
C PHE A 200 -12.63 -16.84 35.40
N GLU A 201 -13.66 -17.68 35.52
CA GLU A 201 -13.87 -18.79 34.58
C GLU A 201 -14.25 -18.29 33.18
N GLN A 202 -14.99 -17.18 33.06
CA GLN A 202 -15.23 -16.51 31.77
C GLN A 202 -13.91 -16.04 31.13
N MET A 203 -13.05 -15.34 31.88
CA MET A 203 -11.75 -14.88 31.39
C MET A 203 -10.85 -16.06 30.96
N LYS A 204 -10.95 -17.20 31.63
CA LYS A 204 -10.22 -18.44 31.29
C LYS A 204 -10.75 -19.08 30.01
N ILE A 205 -12.07 -19.15 29.82
CA ILE A 205 -12.71 -19.60 28.56
C ILE A 205 -12.29 -18.68 27.39
N GLU A 206 -12.30 -17.37 27.61
CA GLU A 206 -11.85 -16.40 26.60
C GLU A 206 -10.37 -16.58 26.26
N ASN A 207 -9.50 -16.72 27.27
CA ASN A 207 -8.07 -16.94 27.06
C ASN A 207 -7.81 -18.22 26.25
N GLN A 208 -8.48 -19.33 26.60
CA GLN A 208 -8.42 -20.57 25.83
C GLN A 208 -8.88 -20.35 24.37
N THR A 209 -10.03 -19.69 24.16
CA THR A 209 -10.57 -19.38 22.83
C THR A 209 -9.61 -18.50 22.01
N TYR A 210 -8.89 -17.58 22.64
CA TYR A 210 -7.87 -16.77 21.97
C TYR A 210 -6.62 -17.59 21.62
N ASN A 211 -6.18 -18.51 22.49
CA ASN A 211 -5.06 -19.41 22.20
C ASN A 211 -5.38 -20.35 21.04
N GLU A 212 -6.57 -20.96 21.00
CA GLU A 212 -7.03 -21.80 19.88
C GLU A 212 -7.01 -21.03 18.55
N LYS A 213 -7.47 -19.77 18.54
CA LYS A 213 -7.38 -18.88 17.35
C LYS A 213 -5.94 -18.52 16.98
N ILE A 214 -5.05 -18.34 17.95
CA ILE A 214 -3.63 -18.09 17.70
C ILE A 214 -2.98 -19.33 17.05
N GLU A 215 -3.31 -20.54 17.52
CA GLU A 215 -2.83 -21.80 16.94
C GLU A 215 -3.34 -22.00 15.51
N GLU A 216 -4.64 -21.81 15.25
CA GLU A 216 -5.22 -21.86 13.90
C GLU A 216 -4.50 -20.90 12.94
N ARG A 217 -4.33 -19.63 13.35
CA ARG A 217 -3.65 -18.60 12.55
C ARG A 217 -2.16 -18.88 12.36
N ASN A 218 -1.50 -19.53 13.32
CA ASN A 218 -0.13 -20.01 13.19
C ASN A 218 -0.02 -21.18 12.20
N GLU A 219 -0.95 -22.13 12.23
CA GLU A 219 -1.02 -23.21 11.23
C GLU A 219 -1.24 -22.66 9.82
N GLU A 220 -2.18 -21.74 9.64
CA GLU A 220 -2.44 -21.07 8.36
C GLU A 220 -1.19 -20.34 7.85
N THR A 221 -0.50 -19.63 8.74
CA THR A 221 0.78 -18.98 8.42
C THR A 221 1.84 -20.00 8.00
N GLY A 222 1.89 -21.17 8.66
CA GLY A 222 2.74 -22.30 8.26
C GLY A 222 2.36 -22.89 6.89
N LYS A 223 1.06 -23.05 6.61
CA LYS A 223 0.51 -23.50 5.32
C LYS A 223 0.88 -22.52 4.20
N LEU A 224 0.79 -21.21 4.45
CA LEU A 224 1.19 -20.15 3.51
C LEU A 224 2.71 -20.12 3.28
N ARG A 225 3.53 -20.22 4.33
CA ARG A 225 5.00 -20.31 4.18
C ARG A 225 5.42 -21.50 3.31
N ARG A 226 4.82 -22.68 3.50
CA ARG A 226 5.06 -23.84 2.63
C ARG A 226 4.66 -23.60 1.18
N LYS A 227 3.49 -22.97 0.93
CA LYS A 227 3.08 -22.56 -0.43
C LYS A 227 4.10 -21.62 -1.07
N ILE A 228 4.57 -20.60 -0.35
CA ILE A 228 5.59 -19.65 -0.84
C ILE A 228 6.88 -20.38 -1.22
N THR A 229 7.41 -21.25 -0.36
CA THR A 229 8.62 -22.04 -0.66
C THR A 229 8.46 -22.88 -1.91
N ASN A 230 7.34 -23.59 -2.06
CA ASN A 230 7.06 -24.40 -3.24
C ASN A 230 6.93 -23.54 -4.52
N THR A 231 6.27 -22.38 -4.45
CA THR A 231 6.16 -21.44 -5.57
C THR A 231 7.53 -20.87 -5.96
N VAL A 232 8.40 -20.54 -5.00
CA VAL A 232 9.77 -20.09 -5.27
C VAL A 232 10.59 -21.18 -5.94
N GLN A 233 10.52 -22.44 -5.47
CA GLN A 233 11.19 -23.57 -6.12
C GLN A 233 10.72 -23.77 -7.58
N MET A 234 9.41 -23.73 -7.81
CA MET A 234 8.84 -23.83 -9.16
C MET A 234 9.24 -22.65 -10.07
N MET A 235 9.35 -21.45 -9.51
CA MET A 235 9.84 -20.27 -10.23
C MET A 235 11.32 -20.40 -10.59
N THR A 236 12.16 -20.88 -9.66
CA THR A 236 13.59 -21.17 -9.92
C THR A 236 13.75 -22.18 -11.05
N HIS A 237 13.09 -23.33 -10.97
CA HIS A 237 13.14 -24.34 -12.04
C HIS A 237 12.60 -23.85 -13.39
N THR A 238 11.61 -22.94 -13.38
CA THR A 238 11.10 -22.32 -14.61
C THR A 238 12.12 -21.36 -15.19
N ASN A 239 12.79 -20.56 -14.36
CA ASN A 239 13.85 -19.64 -14.78
C ASN A 239 15.09 -20.40 -15.31
N GLU A 240 15.52 -21.48 -14.66
CA GLU A 240 16.61 -22.36 -15.12
C GLU A 240 16.31 -22.93 -16.52
N LYS A 241 15.10 -23.48 -16.72
CA LYS A 241 14.65 -24.00 -18.01
C LYS A 241 14.54 -22.91 -19.09
N LEU A 242 14.05 -21.73 -18.71
CA LEU A 242 13.98 -20.58 -19.62
C LEU A 242 15.38 -20.14 -20.05
N GLN A 243 16.33 -20.03 -19.13
CA GLN A 243 17.71 -19.65 -19.41
C GLN A 243 18.40 -20.67 -20.33
N ALA A 244 18.21 -21.97 -20.08
CA ALA A 244 18.73 -23.03 -20.96
C ALA A 244 18.14 -22.93 -22.38
N CYS A 245 16.81 -22.77 -22.50
CA CYS A 245 16.13 -22.61 -23.78
C CYS A 245 16.56 -21.31 -24.52
N GLN A 246 16.78 -20.22 -23.80
CA GLN A 246 17.32 -18.97 -24.37
C GLN A 246 18.75 -19.15 -24.91
N ALA A 247 19.61 -19.87 -24.19
CA ALA A 247 20.96 -20.17 -24.65
C ALA A 247 20.97 -21.05 -25.91
N GLU A 248 20.10 -22.08 -25.96
CA GLU A 248 19.90 -22.91 -27.15
C GLU A 248 19.36 -22.08 -28.33
N ASN A 249 18.36 -21.22 -28.09
CA ASN A 249 17.79 -20.35 -29.13
C ASN A 249 18.83 -19.38 -29.70
N PHE A 250 19.72 -18.84 -28.86
CA PHE A 250 20.83 -18.00 -29.29
C PHE A 250 21.81 -18.77 -30.21
N LEU A 251 22.19 -19.99 -29.83
CA LEU A 251 23.08 -20.85 -30.61
C LEU A 251 22.44 -21.25 -31.96
N LEU A 252 21.15 -21.60 -31.97
CA LEU A 252 20.41 -21.88 -33.21
C LEU A 252 20.28 -20.66 -34.12
N ARG A 253 20.10 -19.44 -33.57
CA ARG A 253 20.13 -18.19 -34.34
C ARG A 253 21.48 -17.93 -34.97
N ASP A 254 22.59 -18.18 -34.26
CA ASP A 254 23.92 -17.99 -34.85
C ASP A 254 24.22 -19.01 -35.96
N GLN A 255 23.83 -20.28 -35.75
CA GLN A 255 23.88 -21.29 -36.83
C GLN A 255 23.05 -20.87 -38.04
N LEU A 256 21.82 -20.38 -37.84
CA LEU A 256 20.97 -19.88 -38.92
C LEU A 256 21.65 -18.72 -39.67
N ASN A 257 22.22 -17.75 -38.96
CA ASN A 257 22.97 -16.64 -39.54
C ASN A 257 24.19 -17.13 -40.36
N LEU A 258 24.94 -18.12 -39.85
CA LEU A 258 26.06 -18.74 -40.57
C LEU A 258 25.60 -19.41 -41.88
N TRP A 259 24.49 -20.16 -41.85
CA TRP A 259 23.91 -20.78 -43.04
C TRP A 259 23.36 -19.74 -44.03
N THR A 260 22.74 -18.65 -43.55
CA THR A 260 22.30 -17.53 -44.41
C THR A 260 23.49 -16.85 -45.10
N ARG A 261 24.62 -16.63 -44.40
CA ARG A 261 25.86 -16.13 -45.03
C ARG A 261 26.35 -17.07 -46.15
N LYS A 262 26.56 -18.35 -45.84
CA LYS A 262 26.98 -19.38 -46.82
C LYS A 262 26.04 -19.48 -48.03
N LEU A 263 24.74 -19.34 -47.83
CA LEU A 263 23.74 -19.34 -48.90
C LEU A 263 23.88 -18.09 -49.80
N ASN A 264 24.13 -16.92 -49.21
CA ASN A 264 24.35 -15.69 -49.98
C ASN A 264 25.69 -15.74 -50.74
N ASP A 265 26.78 -16.21 -50.13
CA ASP A 265 28.05 -16.45 -50.83
C ASP A 265 27.88 -17.41 -52.03
N SER A 266 27.05 -18.45 -51.85
CA SER A 266 26.68 -19.40 -52.92
C SER A 266 25.81 -18.77 -54.02
N ARG A 267 24.95 -17.81 -53.68
CA ARG A 267 24.16 -17.03 -54.65
C ARG A 267 25.02 -16.05 -55.43
N ASP A 268 25.98 -15.41 -54.78
CA ASP A 268 26.91 -14.45 -55.41
C ASP A 268 27.88 -15.15 -56.36
N THR A 269 28.44 -16.29 -55.94
CA THR A 269 29.27 -17.14 -56.83
C THR A 269 28.47 -17.66 -58.02
N LEU A 270 27.24 -18.15 -57.82
CA LEU A 270 26.36 -18.55 -58.92
C LEU A 270 26.04 -17.38 -59.86
N THR A 271 25.87 -16.16 -59.34
CA THR A 271 25.59 -14.96 -60.13
C THR A 271 26.81 -14.56 -60.97
N LYS A 272 28.01 -14.57 -60.39
CA LYS A 272 29.29 -14.35 -61.11
C LYS A 272 29.51 -15.40 -62.21
N LEU A 273 29.21 -16.68 -61.93
CA LEU A 273 29.29 -17.76 -62.91
C LEU A 273 28.28 -17.59 -64.05
N LYS A 274 27.03 -17.19 -63.75
CA LYS A 274 26.04 -16.86 -64.79
C LYS A 274 26.51 -15.69 -65.67
N GLN A 275 27.00 -14.61 -65.07
CA GLN A 275 27.56 -13.46 -65.80
C GLN A 275 28.73 -13.87 -66.70
N SER A 276 29.68 -14.67 -66.20
CA SER A 276 30.81 -15.19 -66.98
C SER A 276 30.37 -16.07 -68.15
N ARG A 277 29.43 -17.00 -67.92
CA ARG A 277 28.81 -17.84 -68.95
C ARG A 277 28.13 -16.98 -70.02
N ASP A 278 27.39 -15.95 -69.62
CA ASP A 278 26.62 -15.11 -70.55
C ASP A 278 27.54 -14.16 -71.33
N ALA A 279 28.62 -13.66 -70.72
CA ALA A 279 29.70 -12.98 -71.42
C ALA A 279 30.40 -13.90 -72.44
N LEU A 280 30.70 -15.15 -72.08
CA LEU A 280 31.30 -16.12 -73.00
C LEU A 280 30.36 -16.47 -74.17
N LYS A 281 29.05 -16.62 -73.91
CA LYS A 281 28.04 -16.78 -74.96
C LYS A 281 27.99 -15.58 -75.90
N ASN A 282 28.02 -14.36 -75.36
CA ASN A 282 28.04 -13.13 -76.16
C ASN A 282 29.32 -13.03 -76.99
N ASN A 283 30.47 -13.37 -76.42
CA ASN A 283 31.76 -13.41 -77.13
C ASN A 283 31.79 -14.48 -78.22
N TYR A 284 31.25 -15.67 -77.97
CA TYR A 284 31.11 -16.72 -78.98
C TYR A 284 30.18 -16.28 -80.12
N ALA A 285 29.01 -15.71 -79.81
CA ALA A 285 28.09 -15.18 -80.80
C ALA A 285 28.69 -14.01 -81.60
N LEU A 286 29.49 -13.13 -80.96
CA LEU A 286 30.22 -12.07 -81.65
C LEU A 286 31.30 -12.67 -82.56
N LEU A 287 32.11 -13.60 -82.07
CA LEU A 287 33.17 -14.26 -82.83
C LEU A 287 32.59 -14.98 -84.06
N GLN A 288 31.47 -15.69 -83.89
CA GLN A 288 30.75 -16.35 -84.98
C GLN A 288 30.26 -15.35 -86.04
N ARG A 289 29.79 -14.15 -85.64
CA ARG A 289 29.41 -13.07 -86.56
C ARG A 289 30.62 -12.41 -87.25
N THR A 290 31.75 -12.24 -86.57
CA THR A 290 32.94 -11.60 -87.15
C THR A 290 33.79 -12.54 -88.01
N SER A 291 33.76 -13.84 -87.76
CA SER A 291 34.53 -14.85 -88.51
C SER A 291 33.92 -15.18 -89.88
N GLY A 292 32.70 -14.72 -90.17
CA GLY A 292 32.11 -14.76 -91.51
C GLY A 292 32.06 -16.17 -92.08
N LEU A 293 32.69 -16.40 -93.24
CA LEU A 293 32.72 -17.71 -93.89
C LEU A 293 33.56 -18.74 -93.12
N MET A 294 34.55 -18.31 -92.32
CA MET A 294 35.48 -19.21 -91.61
C MET A 294 34.81 -20.04 -90.51
N SER A 295 33.70 -19.56 -89.93
CA SER A 295 32.93 -20.32 -88.94
C SER A 295 31.95 -21.32 -89.56
N HIS A 296 31.73 -21.26 -90.88
CA HIS A 296 30.78 -22.10 -91.59
C HIS A 296 31.52 -23.09 -92.51
N LEU A 297 32.11 -24.13 -91.89
CA LEU A 297 32.92 -25.15 -92.56
C LEU A 297 32.25 -25.78 -93.79
N GLU A 298 30.93 -25.98 -93.74
CA GLU A 298 30.14 -26.52 -94.85
C GLU A 298 30.09 -25.58 -96.07
N MET A 299 29.92 -24.28 -95.85
CA MET A 299 29.98 -23.29 -96.93
C MET A 299 31.40 -23.11 -97.46
N LEU A 300 32.42 -23.29 -96.61
CA LEU A 300 33.81 -23.24 -97.04
C LEU A 300 34.18 -24.44 -97.93
N ARG A 301 33.76 -25.65 -97.55
CA ARG A 301 33.94 -26.86 -98.37
C ARG A 301 33.18 -26.77 -99.69
N GLY A 302 31.94 -26.25 -99.66
CA GLY A 302 31.18 -25.96 -100.88
C GLY A 302 31.87 -24.93 -101.78
N TYR A 303 32.54 -23.93 -101.20
CA TYR A 303 33.33 -22.97 -101.98
C TYR A 303 34.55 -23.64 -102.63
N GLU A 304 35.30 -24.47 -101.89
CA GLU A 304 36.40 -25.28 -102.44
C GLU A 304 35.92 -26.17 -103.60
N GLU A 305 34.82 -26.92 -103.40
CA GLU A 305 34.16 -27.73 -104.43
C GLU A 305 33.83 -26.89 -105.69
N THR A 306 33.26 -25.69 -105.55
CA THR A 306 32.96 -24.81 -106.71
C THR A 306 34.22 -24.22 -107.38
N VAL A 307 35.32 -24.01 -106.64
CA VAL A 307 36.59 -23.54 -107.21
C VAL A 307 37.22 -24.65 -108.05
N ASP A 308 37.20 -25.89 -107.57
CA ASP A 308 37.64 -27.07 -108.32
C ASP A 308 36.79 -27.31 -109.58
N GLU A 309 35.46 -27.13 -109.50
CA GLU A 309 34.58 -27.15 -110.67
C GLU A 309 34.96 -26.05 -111.69
N VAL A 310 35.19 -24.81 -111.24
CA VAL A 310 35.61 -23.72 -112.13
C VAL A 310 36.97 -23.99 -112.76
N GLU A 311 37.90 -24.60 -112.04
CA GLU A 311 39.19 -25.06 -112.54
C GLU A 311 39.05 -26.13 -113.62
N THR A 312 38.25 -27.17 -113.39
CA THR A 312 38.00 -28.22 -114.40
C THR A 312 37.36 -27.63 -115.65
N LYS A 313 36.39 -26.71 -115.51
CA LYS A 313 35.78 -25.99 -116.63
C LYS A 313 36.76 -25.10 -117.38
N LYS A 314 37.72 -24.43 -116.71
CA LYS A 314 38.81 -23.71 -117.37
C LYS A 314 39.70 -24.65 -118.19
N ARG A 315 40.02 -25.85 -117.68
CA ARG A 315 40.80 -26.88 -118.40
C ARG A 315 40.03 -27.42 -119.62
N GLU A 316 38.72 -27.66 -119.49
CA GLU A 316 37.85 -28.02 -120.62
C GLU A 316 37.85 -26.93 -121.71
N ILE A 317 37.70 -25.65 -121.34
CA ILE A 317 37.76 -24.53 -122.28
C ILE A 317 39.12 -24.44 -122.97
N ALA A 318 40.23 -24.67 -122.25
CA ALA A 318 41.57 -24.70 -122.83
C ALA A 318 41.72 -25.84 -123.86
N SER A 319 41.23 -27.04 -123.53
CA SER A 319 41.18 -28.18 -124.45
C SER A 319 40.32 -27.86 -125.68
N MET A 320 39.12 -27.29 -125.51
CA MET A 320 38.24 -26.89 -126.61
C MET A 320 38.88 -25.81 -127.50
N LYS A 321 39.61 -24.84 -126.93
CA LYS A 321 40.40 -23.87 -127.70
C LYS A 321 41.52 -24.54 -128.49
N GLN A 322 42.23 -25.51 -127.91
CA GLN A 322 43.27 -26.27 -128.59
C GLN A 322 42.70 -27.15 -129.72
N GLN A 323 41.54 -27.78 -129.50
CA GLN A 323 40.80 -28.52 -130.52
C GLN A 323 40.33 -27.59 -131.64
N ALA A 324 39.76 -26.42 -131.33
CA ALA A 324 39.37 -25.40 -132.30
C ALA A 324 40.56 -24.92 -133.13
N HIS A 325 41.73 -24.66 -132.51
CA HIS A 325 42.97 -24.37 -133.22
C HIS A 325 43.40 -25.53 -134.13
N SER A 326 43.25 -26.79 -133.70
CA SER A 326 43.56 -27.96 -134.53
C SER A 326 42.60 -28.11 -135.72
N PHE A 327 41.32 -27.76 -135.56
CA PHE A 327 40.36 -27.74 -136.66
C PHE A 327 40.60 -26.58 -137.61
N LEU A 328 41.00 -25.40 -137.11
CA LEU A 328 41.46 -24.27 -137.93
C LEU A 328 42.72 -24.62 -138.75
N ALA A 329 43.67 -25.32 -138.13
CA ALA A 329 44.86 -25.82 -138.84
C ALA A 329 44.52 -26.87 -139.90
N LYS A 330 43.57 -27.79 -139.60
CA LYS A 330 43.05 -28.75 -140.58
C LYS A 330 42.28 -28.07 -141.71
N ALA A 331 41.49 -27.03 -141.43
CA ALA A 331 40.77 -26.25 -142.44
C ALA A 331 41.76 -25.61 -143.43
N LYS A 332 42.80 -24.92 -142.93
CA LYS A 332 43.90 -24.41 -143.77
C LYS A 332 44.58 -25.50 -144.59
N PHE A 333 44.89 -26.65 -143.98
CA PHE A 333 45.47 -27.78 -144.71
C PHE A 333 44.56 -28.29 -145.84
N TYR A 334 43.23 -28.29 -145.67
CA TYR A 334 42.30 -28.65 -146.74
C TYR A 334 42.15 -27.55 -147.80
N GLU A 335 42.17 -26.26 -147.44
CA GLU A 335 42.26 -25.15 -148.40
C GLU A 335 43.49 -25.27 -149.30
N ASP A 336 44.66 -25.51 -148.70
CA ASP A 336 45.92 -25.76 -149.42
C ASP A 336 45.85 -27.01 -150.31
N LYS A 337 45.15 -28.07 -149.87
CA LYS A 337 44.98 -29.30 -150.65
C LYS A 337 44.05 -29.10 -151.86
N VAL A 338 43.01 -28.27 -151.73
CA VAL A 338 42.11 -27.87 -152.83
C VAL A 338 42.83 -26.94 -153.83
N CYS A 339 43.71 -26.06 -153.35
CA CYS A 339 44.62 -25.29 -154.20
C CYS A 339 45.58 -26.21 -154.99
N GLY A 340 46.10 -27.26 -154.33
CA GLY A 340 46.98 -28.26 -154.93
C GLY A 340 46.31 -29.14 -156.01
N THR A 341 45.04 -29.51 -155.85
CA THR A 341 44.33 -30.30 -156.89
C THR A 341 43.93 -29.47 -158.10
N LYS A 342 43.64 -28.16 -157.95
CA LYS A 342 43.45 -27.25 -159.10
C LYS A 342 44.71 -27.21 -159.98
N ARG A 343 45.89 -27.00 -159.40
CA ARG A 343 47.16 -26.95 -160.16
C ARG A 343 47.50 -28.25 -160.90
N LYS A 344 47.17 -29.42 -160.32
CA LYS A 344 47.47 -30.72 -160.97
C LYS A 344 46.57 -31.05 -162.17
N LEU A 345 45.35 -30.48 -162.22
CA LEU A 345 44.43 -30.60 -163.35
C LEU A 345 44.82 -29.73 -164.56
N GLU A 346 45.58 -28.66 -164.32
CA GLU A 346 46.09 -27.79 -165.39
C GLU A 346 47.35 -28.39 -166.05
N THR A 347 48.22 -29.06 -165.28
CA THR A 347 49.45 -29.67 -165.81
C THR A 347 49.23 -30.89 -166.72
N THR A 348 48.12 -31.62 -166.59
CA THR A 348 47.80 -32.79 -167.44
C THR A 348 47.29 -32.41 -168.84
N LYS A 349 47.03 -31.13 -169.13
CA LYS A 349 46.64 -30.66 -170.47
C LYS A 349 47.81 -30.18 -171.35
N ALA A 350 49.04 -30.13 -170.83
CA ALA A 350 50.14 -29.37 -171.45
C ALA A 350 51.34 -30.20 -171.96
N ARG A 351 51.21 -31.52 -172.14
CA ARG A 351 52.35 -32.36 -172.63
C ARG A 351 52.03 -33.44 -173.66
N ASN A 352 50.87 -33.37 -174.32
CA ASN A 352 50.60 -34.09 -175.57
C ASN A 352 50.88 -33.15 -176.76
N ILE A 353 52.12 -33.19 -177.27
CA ILE A 353 52.72 -32.55 -178.48
C ILE A 353 54.25 -32.73 -178.28
N PHE A 354 55.10 -33.22 -179.18
CA PHE A 354 55.05 -34.14 -180.36
C PHE A 354 56.49 -34.74 -180.43
N PRO A 355 56.77 -35.87 -181.12
CA PRO A 355 55.89 -36.72 -181.93
C PRO A 355 55.68 -38.16 -181.40
#